data_AF-A0A952C4D0-F1
#
_entry.id   AF-A0A952C4D0-F1
#
_cell.length_a   1.000
_cell.length_b   1.000
_cell.length_c   1.000
_cell.angle_alpha   90.00
_cell.angle_beta   90.00
_cell.angle_gamma   90.00
#
_symmetry.space_group_name_H-M   'P 1'
#
loop_
_entity.id
_entity.type
_entity.pdbx_description
1 polymer ?
#
loop_
_entity_poly.entity_id
_entity_poly.type
_entity_poly.pdbx_seq_one_letter_code
_entity_poly.pdbx_strand_id
1 'polypeptide(L)'
;MPTIPALDLTGVSINLDLLARIPYALTLYHQALPLAADDDAITVVMAHPENHRTVAAIARLLQHPVVPIRGDPAAILALLHNTHPGACSSGTDILAWSTSASTEAGVETVAEHVGALMNAAVVSVHTTGVLDEQMAALSVGERFRLVVTGFPYPGALRALLQTATPPLLFVRGDDCPLRRILLVMRGGSSDCVLVDQVAPFVRNADTTSVLPLLPPAAGMMSAFLRHHGDIRRHVDDCLAHLKLSTTVRLILRQGSPAEQVAAELAAADYDLLVIAVEDTGEFVGAVLESYAQQISSCNCSVLVVKPAIACTSSAPLM
;
A
#
# COMPACT_ATOMS: atom_id res chain seq x y z
N MET A 1 23.00 -16.59 17.74
CA MET A 1 22.62 -15.37 17.01
C MET A 1 23.05 -14.18 17.84
N PRO A 2 23.66 -13.13 17.24
CA PRO A 2 24.02 -11.93 17.98
C PRO A 2 22.77 -11.29 18.59
N THR A 3 22.86 -10.88 19.85
CA THR A 3 21.76 -10.21 20.56
C THR A 3 21.62 -8.79 20.02
N ILE A 4 20.43 -8.44 19.55
CA ILE A 4 20.13 -7.08 19.10
C ILE A 4 19.91 -6.22 20.34
N PRO A 5 20.66 -5.12 20.53
CA PRO A 5 20.49 -4.24 21.69
C PRO A 5 19.13 -3.54 21.64
N ALA A 6 18.62 -3.14 22.80
CA ALA A 6 17.39 -2.36 22.93
C ALA A 6 17.72 -0.94 23.42
N LEU A 7 16.94 0.04 22.99
CA LEU A 7 17.10 1.44 23.36
C LEU A 7 15.75 2.04 23.77
N ASP A 8 15.75 2.74 24.91
CA ASP A 8 14.67 3.64 25.31
C ASP A 8 14.83 4.97 24.57
N LEU A 9 13.76 5.40 23.91
CA LEU A 9 13.76 6.61 23.08
C LEU A 9 13.50 7.90 23.87
N THR A 10 13.29 7.80 25.18
CA THR A 10 13.07 8.95 26.07
C THR A 10 14.28 9.89 26.06
N GLY A 11 14.09 11.13 25.59
CA GLY A 11 15.15 12.15 25.55
C GLY A 11 16.18 11.98 24.43
N VAL A 12 15.96 11.06 23.50
CA VAL A 12 16.83 10.89 22.33
C VAL A 12 16.63 12.04 21.34
N SER A 13 17.73 12.65 20.89
CA SER A 13 17.71 13.65 19.82
C SER A 13 17.63 12.95 18.46
N ILE A 14 16.67 13.37 17.62
CA ILE A 14 16.50 12.83 16.27
C ILE A 14 17.33 13.62 15.27
N ASN A 15 18.06 12.92 14.42
CA ASN A 15 18.75 13.54 13.29
C ASN A 15 17.77 13.67 12.10
N LEU A 16 17.24 14.88 11.90
CA LEU A 16 16.26 15.15 10.85
C LEU A 16 16.82 14.97 9.43
N ASP A 17 18.12 15.22 9.23
CA ASP A 17 18.76 15.05 7.92
C ASP A 17 18.86 13.58 7.53
N LEU A 18 19.08 12.68 8.50
CA LEU A 18 19.04 11.24 8.26
C LEU A 18 17.60 10.75 8.06
N LEU A 19 16.67 11.27 8.86
CA LEU A 19 15.26 10.90 8.76
C LEU A 19 14.67 11.27 7.38
N ALA A 20 15.01 12.45 6.85
CA ALA A 20 14.56 12.93 5.54
C ALA A 20 15.04 12.08 4.35
N ARG A 21 16.06 11.21 4.54
CA ARG A 21 16.54 10.29 3.49
C ARG A 21 15.62 9.10 3.29
N ILE A 22 14.72 8.83 4.23
CA ILE A 22 13.74 7.76 4.13
C ILE A 22 12.38 8.41 3.91
N PRO A 23 11.61 8.01 2.87
CA PRO A 23 10.23 8.45 2.72
C PRO A 23 9.44 8.21 4.01
N TYR A 24 8.76 9.24 4.51
CA TYR A 24 8.10 9.19 5.81
C TYR A 24 7.10 8.02 5.94
N ALA A 25 6.34 7.72 4.89
CA ALA A 25 5.45 6.55 4.84
C ALA A 25 6.20 5.22 5.10
N LEU A 26 7.44 5.08 4.60
CA LEU A 26 8.26 3.89 4.85
C LEU A 26 8.81 3.86 6.29
N THR A 27 9.13 5.01 6.87
CA THR A 27 9.54 5.08 8.29
C THR A 27 8.41 4.63 9.22
N LEU A 28 7.16 4.97 8.91
CA LEU A 28 5.99 4.52 9.66
C LEU A 28 5.69 3.05 9.42
N TYR A 29 5.70 2.61 8.16
CA TYR A 29 5.42 1.24 7.78
C TYR A 29 6.39 0.26 8.44
N HIS A 30 7.69 0.58 8.40
CA HIS A 30 8.73 -0.23 9.00
C HIS A 30 8.99 0.06 10.47
N GLN A 31 8.36 1.11 11.00
CA GLN A 31 8.65 1.67 12.33
C GLN A 31 10.15 1.78 12.54
N ALA A 32 10.81 2.49 11.63
CA ALA A 32 12.25 2.61 11.53
C ALA A 32 12.66 4.08 11.65
N LEU A 33 13.45 4.40 12.68
CA LEU A 33 13.89 5.74 13.02
C LEU A 33 15.43 5.81 12.99
N PRO A 34 16.04 6.45 11.96
CA PRO A 34 17.46 6.73 11.95
C PRO A 34 17.83 7.70 13.09
N LEU A 35 18.81 7.32 13.91
CA LEU A 35 19.23 8.15 15.05
C LEU A 35 20.55 8.87 14.80
N ALA A 36 21.56 8.11 14.38
CA ALA A 36 22.92 8.61 14.26
C ALA A 36 23.64 7.91 13.10
N ALA A 37 24.53 8.66 12.46
CA ALA A 37 25.50 8.13 11.51
C ALA A 37 26.87 8.11 12.19
N ASP A 38 27.58 7.01 12.02
CA ASP A 38 29.02 6.91 12.19
C ASP A 38 29.64 6.69 10.79
N ASP A 39 30.95 6.82 10.66
CA ASP A 39 31.64 6.83 9.35
C ASP A 39 31.35 5.56 8.51
N ASP A 40 31.06 4.43 9.15
CA ASP A 40 30.85 3.14 8.49
C ASP A 40 29.38 2.66 8.48
N ALA A 41 28.48 3.26 9.28
CA ALA A 41 27.11 2.76 9.42
C ALA A 41 26.13 3.77 10.03
N ILE A 42 24.84 3.54 9.81
CA ILE A 42 23.76 4.30 10.43
C ILE A 42 23.05 3.42 11.47
N THR A 43 22.93 3.95 12.68
CA THR A 43 22.13 3.35 13.73
C THR A 43 20.65 3.66 13.50
N VAL A 44 19.84 2.62 13.36
CA VAL A 44 18.39 2.74 13.13
C VAL A 44 17.66 1.99 14.22
N VAL A 45 16.78 2.68 14.93
CA VAL A 45 15.87 2.06 15.89
C VAL A 45 14.66 1.50 15.14
N MET A 46 14.33 0.24 15.40
CA MET A 46 13.29 -0.50 14.69
C MET A 46 12.42 -1.29 15.67
N ALA A 47 11.13 -1.42 15.37
CA ALA A 47 10.24 -2.33 16.10
C ALA A 47 10.62 -3.81 15.87
N HIS A 48 10.97 -4.14 14.62
CA HIS A 48 11.27 -5.51 14.15
C HIS A 48 12.66 -5.62 13.50
N PRO A 49 13.75 -5.40 14.26
CA PRO A 49 15.11 -5.42 13.73
C PRO A 49 15.56 -6.82 13.23
N GLU A 50 14.84 -7.89 13.59
CA GLU A 50 15.03 -9.25 13.06
C GLU A 50 14.60 -9.39 11.59
N ASN A 51 13.80 -8.46 11.06
CA ASN A 51 13.37 -8.51 9.67
C ASN A 51 14.51 -8.04 8.75
N HIS A 52 15.38 -8.98 8.37
CA HIS A 52 16.55 -8.72 7.52
C HIS A 52 16.18 -8.07 6.17
N ARG A 53 14.98 -8.31 5.63
CA ARG A 53 14.53 -7.66 4.40
C ARG A 53 14.28 -6.18 4.62
N THR A 54 13.60 -5.83 5.71
CA THR A 54 13.40 -4.43 6.10
C THR A 54 14.74 -3.75 6.40
N VAL A 55 15.65 -4.40 7.14
CA VAL A 55 16.98 -3.84 7.40
C VAL A 55 17.71 -3.54 6.10
N ALA A 56 17.71 -4.47 5.14
CA ALA A 56 18.33 -4.28 3.83
C ALA A 56 17.65 -3.18 3.00
N ALA A 57 16.31 -3.06 3.08
CA ALA A 57 15.57 -2.02 2.39
C ALA A 57 15.91 -0.62 2.94
N ILE A 58 15.94 -0.46 4.27
CA ILE A 58 16.32 0.78 4.93
C ILE A 58 17.78 1.15 4.65
N ALA A 59 18.70 0.18 4.70
CA ALA A 59 20.12 0.40 4.36
C ALA A 59 20.31 0.93 2.94
N ARG A 60 19.54 0.41 1.98
CA ARG A 60 19.57 0.88 0.59
C ARG A 60 19.04 2.30 0.42
N LEU A 61 17.98 2.68 1.15
CA LEU A 61 17.45 4.04 1.15
C LEU A 61 18.45 5.04 1.75
N LEU A 62 19.08 4.64 2.85
CA LEU A 62 20.09 5.45 3.53
C LEU A 62 21.47 5.44 2.82
N GLN A 63 21.64 4.55 1.84
CA GLN A 63 22.89 4.28 1.11
C GLN A 63 24.08 3.93 2.01
N HIS A 64 23.83 3.39 3.20
CA HIS A 64 24.83 2.98 4.19
C HIS A 64 24.40 1.69 4.91
N PRO A 65 25.35 0.90 5.44
CA PRO A 65 25.04 -0.21 6.34
C PRO A 65 24.19 0.26 7.53
N VAL A 66 23.23 -0.57 7.94
CA VAL A 66 22.37 -0.29 9.09
C VAL A 66 22.77 -1.15 10.26
N VAL A 67 22.95 -0.52 11.42
CA VAL A 67 23.04 -1.18 12.72
C VAL A 67 21.65 -1.10 13.36
N PRO A 68 20.85 -2.18 13.31
CA PRO A 68 19.50 -2.14 13.84
C PRO A 68 19.52 -2.25 15.37
N ILE A 69 18.74 -1.41 16.03
CA ILE A 69 18.51 -1.43 17.48
C ILE A 69 17.02 -1.63 17.71
N ARG A 70 16.63 -2.44 18.70
CA ARG A 70 15.22 -2.61 19.05
C ARG A 70 14.71 -1.38 19.80
N GLY A 71 13.58 -0.83 19.37
CA GLY A 71 12.84 0.19 20.10
C GLY A 71 11.41 -0.26 20.38
N ASP A 72 10.75 0.48 21.28
CA ASP A 72 9.31 0.32 21.51
C ASP A 72 8.51 0.86 20.32
N PRO A 73 7.63 0.04 19.69
CA PRO A 73 6.78 0.45 18.57
C PRO A 73 6.03 1.77 18.78
N ALA A 74 5.43 1.96 19.97
CA ALA A 74 4.61 3.12 20.25
C ALA A 74 5.47 4.38 20.41
N ALA A 75 6.63 4.27 21.07
CA ALA A 75 7.59 5.36 21.19
C ALA A 75 8.16 5.79 19.83
N ILE A 76 8.48 4.85 18.93
CA ILE A 76 8.93 5.14 17.57
C ILE A 76 7.88 5.94 16.81
N LEU A 77 6.62 5.47 16.81
CA LEU A 77 5.52 6.14 16.12
C LEU A 77 5.28 7.56 16.66
N ALA A 78 5.27 7.73 17.98
CA ALA A 78 5.08 9.04 18.60
C ALA A 78 6.16 10.04 18.17
N LEU A 79 7.44 9.62 18.11
CA LEU A 79 8.54 10.46 17.64
C LEU A 79 8.45 10.78 16.13
N LEU A 80 8.06 9.81 15.31
CA LEU A 80 7.84 10.02 13.88
C LEU A 80 6.73 11.04 13.63
N HIS A 81 5.61 10.94 14.34
CA HIS A 81 4.50 11.91 14.24
C HIS A 81 4.93 13.32 14.68
N ASN A 82 5.71 13.44 15.74
CA ASN A 82 6.19 14.73 16.25
C ASN A 82 7.18 15.43 15.30
N THR A 83 7.94 14.68 14.52
CA THR A 83 8.92 15.26 13.56
C THR A 83 8.28 15.72 12.25
N HIS A 84 7.07 15.28 11.95
CA HIS A 84 6.34 15.65 10.72
C HIS A 84 4.92 16.18 11.05
N PRO A 85 4.81 17.33 11.75
CA PRO A 85 3.53 17.95 12.08
C PRO A 85 2.90 18.55 10.81
N GLY A 86 2.22 17.72 10.03
CA GLY A 86 1.65 18.11 8.74
C GLY A 86 1.45 16.92 7.80
N ALA A 87 2.33 15.93 7.88
CA ALA A 87 2.25 14.71 7.08
C ALA A 87 0.97 13.88 7.35
N CYS A 88 0.24 14.25 8.41
CA CYS A 88 -1.09 13.75 8.74
C CYS A 88 -2.24 14.37 7.95
N SER A 89 -2.02 15.36 7.08
CA SER A 89 -3.08 15.79 6.17
C SER A 89 -3.24 14.75 5.07
N SER A 90 -4.11 13.77 5.31
CA SER A 90 -4.66 12.99 4.21
C SER A 90 -5.28 14.00 3.23
N GLY A 91 -4.79 14.01 1.99
CA GLY A 91 -5.35 14.89 0.97
C GLY A 91 -6.87 14.82 0.94
N THR A 92 -7.55 15.93 0.62
CA THR A 92 -9.02 15.94 0.55
C THR A 92 -9.53 15.59 -0.84
N ASP A 93 -8.70 15.82 -1.85
CA ASP A 93 -9.10 15.79 -3.25
C ASP A 93 -8.64 14.50 -3.94
N ILE A 94 -9.32 14.13 -5.01
CA ILE A 94 -8.93 13.07 -5.94
C ILE A 94 -8.38 13.73 -7.20
N LEU A 95 -7.21 13.28 -7.66
CA LEU A 95 -6.65 13.68 -8.94
C LEU A 95 -7.12 12.72 -10.03
N ALA A 96 -7.83 13.23 -11.05
CA ALA A 96 -8.12 12.49 -12.28
C ALA A 96 -7.10 12.91 -13.35
N TRP A 97 -6.37 11.96 -13.90
CA TRP A 97 -5.31 12.23 -14.86
C TRP A 97 -5.27 11.21 -15.99
N SER A 98 -5.15 11.70 -17.22
CA SER A 98 -4.97 10.84 -18.40
C SER A 98 -3.93 11.44 -19.33
N THR A 99 -3.07 10.58 -19.87
CA THR A 99 -2.12 10.92 -20.96
C THR A 99 -2.69 10.60 -22.34
N SER A 100 -3.78 9.85 -22.40
CA SER A 100 -4.44 9.44 -23.63
C SER A 100 -5.86 9.95 -23.69
N ALA A 101 -6.21 10.57 -24.81
CA ALA A 101 -7.60 10.96 -25.09
C ALA A 101 -8.55 9.75 -25.11
N SER A 102 -8.03 8.55 -25.39
CA SER A 102 -8.85 7.33 -25.43
C SER A 102 -9.29 6.84 -24.04
N THR A 103 -8.58 7.22 -22.97
CA THR A 103 -8.86 6.77 -21.60
C THR A 103 -9.40 7.87 -20.70
N GLU A 104 -9.40 9.11 -21.19
CA GLU A 104 -9.75 10.31 -20.44
C GLU A 104 -11.16 10.25 -19.86
N ALA A 105 -12.16 9.99 -20.70
CA ALA A 105 -13.56 9.91 -20.26
C ALA A 105 -13.80 8.81 -19.22
N GLY A 106 -13.17 7.64 -19.38
CA GLY A 106 -13.25 6.54 -18.42
C GLY A 106 -12.59 6.89 -17.08
N VAL A 107 -11.43 7.55 -17.12
CA VAL A 107 -10.73 8.02 -15.91
C VAL A 107 -11.57 9.03 -15.14
N GLU A 108 -12.17 10.01 -15.83
CA GLU A 108 -13.00 11.03 -15.20
C GLU A 108 -14.27 10.42 -14.59
N THR A 109 -14.96 9.56 -15.34
CA THR A 109 -16.17 8.88 -14.87
C THR A 109 -15.89 8.07 -13.61
N VAL A 110 -14.79 7.32 -13.58
CA VAL A 110 -14.38 6.56 -12.40
C VAL A 110 -13.96 7.48 -11.26
N ALA A 111 -13.22 8.56 -11.54
CA ALA A 111 -12.81 9.50 -10.52
C ALA A 111 -14.00 10.20 -9.85
N GLU A 112 -15.01 10.61 -10.63
CA GLU A 112 -16.26 11.18 -10.12
C GLU A 112 -17.03 10.18 -9.25
N HIS A 113 -17.16 8.93 -9.72
CA HIS A 113 -17.80 7.87 -8.96
C HIS A 113 -17.09 7.63 -7.62
N VAL A 114 -15.76 7.53 -7.63
CA VAL A 114 -14.96 7.34 -6.41
C VAL A 114 -14.97 8.59 -5.53
N GLY A 115 -14.99 9.79 -6.12
CA GLY A 115 -15.16 11.06 -5.41
C GLY A 115 -16.45 11.08 -4.60
N ALA A 116 -17.56 10.63 -5.19
CA ALA A 116 -18.82 10.49 -4.48
C ALA A 116 -18.73 9.46 -3.34
N LEU A 117 -18.12 8.29 -3.57
CA LEU A 117 -17.94 7.26 -2.53
C LEU A 117 -17.09 7.74 -1.35
N MET A 118 -16.06 8.55 -1.63
CA MET A 118 -15.09 9.03 -0.63
C MET A 118 -15.44 10.42 -0.07
N ASN A 119 -16.53 11.04 -0.54
CA ASN A 119 -16.89 12.43 -0.27
C ASN A 119 -15.71 13.40 -0.51
N ALA A 120 -15.12 13.32 -1.70
CA ALA A 120 -13.93 14.05 -2.10
C ALA A 120 -14.17 14.81 -3.41
N ALA A 121 -13.60 16.01 -3.52
CA ALA A 121 -13.62 16.78 -4.76
C ALA A 121 -12.69 16.14 -5.80
N VAL A 122 -13.07 16.16 -7.07
CA VAL A 122 -12.25 15.68 -8.18
C VAL A 122 -11.59 16.85 -8.89
N VAL A 123 -10.28 16.74 -9.10
CA VAL A 123 -9.48 17.69 -9.87
C VAL A 123 -8.98 16.97 -11.12
N SER A 124 -9.48 17.36 -12.29
CA SER A 124 -9.01 16.83 -13.57
C SER A 124 -7.79 17.59 -14.08
N VAL A 125 -6.78 16.85 -14.53
CA VAL A 125 -5.60 17.41 -15.20
C VAL A 125 -5.45 16.77 -16.57
N HIS A 126 -5.57 17.61 -17.60
CA HIS A 126 -5.44 17.23 -19.01
C HIS A 126 -4.09 17.74 -19.53
N THR A 127 -3.08 16.88 -19.56
CA THR A 127 -1.75 17.23 -20.10
C THR A 127 -1.42 16.36 -21.30
N THR A 128 -1.45 16.96 -22.49
CA THR A 128 -0.90 16.32 -23.69
C THR A 128 0.63 16.43 -23.67
N GLY A 129 1.33 15.30 -23.53
CA GLY A 129 2.77 15.23 -23.81
C GLY A 129 3.74 15.54 -22.66
N VAL A 130 3.28 15.50 -21.41
CA VAL A 130 4.18 15.68 -20.26
C VAL A 130 4.67 14.32 -19.74
N LEU A 131 5.99 14.17 -19.70
CA LEU A 131 6.72 12.98 -19.24
C LEU A 131 6.43 12.61 -17.77
N ASP A 132 6.55 11.32 -17.49
CA ASP A 132 6.43 10.61 -16.21
C ASP A 132 7.13 11.29 -15.00
N GLU A 133 8.13 12.13 -15.25
CA GLU A 133 8.86 12.90 -14.22
C GLU A 133 8.00 13.99 -13.55
N GLN A 134 7.09 14.65 -14.28
CA GLN A 134 6.19 15.65 -13.67
C GLN A 134 5.06 14.97 -12.86
N MET A 135 4.73 13.72 -13.15
CA MET A 135 3.81 12.93 -12.33
C MET A 135 4.41 12.56 -10.98
N ALA A 136 5.70 12.22 -10.94
CA ALA A 136 6.41 12.07 -9.68
C ALA A 136 6.37 13.39 -8.88
N ALA A 137 6.54 14.54 -9.54
CA ALA A 137 6.47 15.85 -8.87
C ALA A 137 5.06 16.23 -8.37
N LEU A 138 4.00 15.92 -9.12
CA LEU A 138 2.60 16.17 -8.71
C LEU A 138 2.12 15.21 -7.61
N SER A 139 2.66 13.99 -7.56
CA SER A 139 2.35 12.97 -6.54
C SER A 139 3.12 13.14 -5.22
N VAL A 140 4.04 14.11 -5.16
CA VAL A 140 4.79 14.50 -3.94
C VAL A 140 4.01 15.52 -3.11
N GLY A 141 3.02 16.22 -3.68
CA GLY A 141 2.15 17.11 -2.92
C GLY A 141 1.13 16.31 -2.09
N GLU A 142 1.10 16.52 -0.77
CA GLU A 142 0.14 15.94 0.20
C GLU A 142 -1.34 16.34 -0.05
N ARG A 143 -1.64 16.93 -1.21
CA ARG A 143 -2.97 17.46 -1.55
C ARG A 143 -3.98 16.37 -1.89
N PHE A 144 -3.56 15.28 -2.52
CA PHE A 144 -4.45 14.27 -3.06
C PHE A 144 -4.46 13.00 -2.21
N ARG A 145 -5.65 12.44 -1.94
CA ARG A 145 -5.79 11.15 -1.25
C ARG A 145 -5.84 9.94 -2.18
N LEU A 146 -6.08 10.18 -3.46
CA LEU A 146 -6.13 9.15 -4.49
C LEU A 146 -5.79 9.80 -5.84
N VAL A 147 -5.01 9.09 -6.64
CA VAL A 147 -4.80 9.43 -8.06
C VAL A 147 -5.48 8.37 -8.90
N VAL A 148 -6.37 8.80 -9.79
CA VAL A 148 -7.09 7.96 -10.76
C VAL A 148 -6.51 8.22 -12.14
N THR A 149 -6.06 7.16 -12.80
CA THR A 149 -5.41 7.26 -14.11
C THR A 149 -5.65 6.03 -14.96
N GLY A 150 -5.52 6.16 -16.28
CA GLY A 150 -5.48 5.01 -17.17
C GLY A 150 -4.32 4.08 -16.82
N PHE A 151 -4.46 2.79 -17.15
CA PHE A 151 -3.42 1.80 -16.89
C PHE A 151 -2.12 2.15 -17.64
N PRO A 152 -0.98 2.35 -16.94
CA PRO A 152 0.27 2.80 -17.55
C PRO A 152 0.96 1.66 -18.31
N TYR A 153 1.87 2.03 -19.22
CA TYR A 153 2.80 1.08 -19.80
C TYR A 153 3.84 0.62 -18.75
N PRO A 154 4.51 -0.54 -18.91
CA PRO A 154 5.32 -1.16 -17.85
C PRO A 154 6.43 -0.26 -17.25
N GLY A 155 7.09 0.56 -18.08
CA GLY A 155 8.13 1.49 -17.62
C GLY A 155 7.60 2.57 -16.67
N ALA A 156 6.49 3.23 -17.05
CA ALA A 156 5.83 4.22 -16.20
C ALA A 156 5.22 3.62 -14.95
N LEU A 157 4.69 2.39 -15.03
CA LEU A 157 4.11 1.70 -13.88
C LEU A 157 5.11 1.60 -12.72
N ARG A 158 6.33 1.13 -13.00
CA ARG A 158 7.37 0.98 -11.96
C ARG A 158 7.75 2.31 -11.35
N ALA A 159 7.89 3.37 -12.16
CA ALA A 159 8.18 4.71 -11.66
C ALA A 159 7.07 5.20 -10.72
N LEU A 160 5.79 5.10 -11.13
CA LEU A 160 4.64 5.51 -10.32
C LEU A 160 4.53 4.72 -9.01
N LEU A 161 4.75 3.40 -9.05
CA LEU A 161 4.76 2.57 -7.83
C LEU A 161 5.86 2.95 -6.85
N GLN A 162 6.96 3.55 -7.32
CA GLN A 162 8.07 3.98 -6.46
C GLN A 162 7.92 5.41 -5.96
N THR A 163 7.38 6.31 -6.78
CA THR A 163 7.37 7.76 -6.49
C THR A 163 6.04 8.27 -5.95
N ALA A 164 4.92 7.62 -6.27
CA ALA A 164 3.63 8.08 -5.81
C ALA A 164 3.47 7.89 -4.29
N THR A 165 3.12 8.97 -3.60
CA THR A 165 2.75 8.94 -2.19
C THR A 165 1.29 8.49 -1.98
N PRO A 166 0.29 9.04 -2.72
CA PRO A 166 -1.09 8.58 -2.55
C PRO A 166 -1.31 7.19 -3.20
N PRO A 167 -2.36 6.48 -2.76
CA PRO A 167 -2.92 5.36 -3.49
C PRO A 167 -3.18 5.69 -4.97
N LEU A 168 -3.07 4.66 -5.81
CA LEU A 168 -3.25 4.78 -7.26
C LEU A 168 -4.40 3.88 -7.70
N LEU A 169 -5.37 4.43 -8.42
CA LEU A 169 -6.42 3.66 -9.10
C LEU A 169 -6.15 3.65 -10.60
N PHE A 170 -5.73 2.50 -11.12
CA PHE A 170 -5.54 2.26 -12.54
C PHE A 170 -6.84 1.81 -13.18
N VAL A 171 -7.43 2.68 -13.99
CA VAL A 171 -8.67 2.43 -14.72
C VAL A 171 -8.40 1.61 -15.96
N ARG A 172 -9.23 0.58 -16.17
CA ARG A 172 -9.31 -0.20 -17.41
C ARG A 172 -10.74 -0.22 -17.93
N GLY A 173 -10.89 -0.03 -19.24
CA GLY A 173 -12.19 0.06 -19.90
C GLY A 173 -12.88 1.40 -19.71
N ASP A 174 -14.05 1.53 -20.33
CA ASP A 174 -14.84 2.77 -20.34
C ASP A 174 -15.79 2.87 -19.13
N ASP A 175 -16.21 1.72 -18.59
CA ASP A 175 -17.11 1.61 -17.44
C ASP A 175 -16.46 0.76 -16.35
N CYS A 176 -16.32 1.33 -15.14
CA CYS A 176 -15.89 0.57 -13.97
C CYS A 176 -16.95 0.67 -12.86
N PRO A 177 -17.90 -0.28 -12.80
CA PRO A 177 -19.01 -0.21 -11.84
C PRO A 177 -18.57 -0.48 -10.39
N LEU A 178 -17.33 -0.92 -10.15
CA LEU A 178 -16.74 -1.21 -8.82
C LEU A 178 -17.61 -2.09 -7.90
N ARG A 179 -18.37 -3.04 -8.45
CA ARG A 179 -19.33 -3.87 -7.68
C ARG A 179 -18.74 -5.17 -7.19
N ARG A 180 -17.79 -5.75 -7.94
CA ARG A 180 -17.15 -7.03 -7.64
C ARG A 180 -15.69 -6.79 -7.31
N ILE A 181 -15.37 -6.84 -6.03
CA ILE A 181 -14.05 -6.45 -5.51
C ILE A 181 -13.27 -7.70 -5.10
N LEU A 182 -12.03 -7.80 -5.56
CA LEU A 182 -11.04 -8.76 -5.09
C LEU A 182 -10.01 -8.06 -4.21
N LEU A 183 -9.99 -8.39 -2.92
CA LEU A 183 -8.99 -7.92 -1.95
C LEU A 183 -7.84 -8.94 -1.86
N VAL A 184 -6.63 -8.54 -2.23
CA VAL A 184 -5.44 -9.37 -2.09
C VAL A 184 -4.74 -9.03 -0.78
N MET A 185 -4.63 -10.04 0.09
CA MET A 185 -4.04 -9.90 1.42
C MET A 185 -2.72 -10.67 1.50
N ARG A 186 -1.66 -10.08 2.03
CA ARG A 186 -0.32 -10.69 2.07
C ARG A 186 0.09 -11.14 3.47
N GLY A 187 -0.67 -10.75 4.49
CA GLY A 187 -0.32 -10.85 5.89
C GLY A 187 0.42 -9.61 6.38
N GLY A 188 0.19 -9.22 7.64
CA GLY A 188 0.91 -8.12 8.30
C GLY A 188 0.20 -6.77 8.21
N SER A 189 0.90 -5.71 8.58
CA SER A 189 0.31 -4.36 8.77
C SER A 189 -0.17 -3.70 7.48
N SER A 190 0.37 -4.08 6.32
CA SER A 190 -0.04 -3.59 5.00
C SER A 190 -1.51 -3.91 4.71
N ASP A 191 -2.01 -5.05 5.18
CA ASP A 191 -3.41 -5.45 5.01
C ASP A 191 -4.38 -4.62 5.86
N CYS A 192 -3.98 -4.21 7.07
CA CYS A 192 -4.80 -3.33 7.91
C CYS A 192 -4.99 -1.96 7.25
N VAL A 193 -3.89 -1.41 6.71
CA VAL A 193 -3.92 -0.15 5.95
C VAL A 193 -4.79 -0.29 4.69
N LEU A 194 -4.68 -1.42 4.00
CA LEU A 194 -5.53 -1.74 2.85
C LEU A 194 -7.00 -1.69 3.26
N VAL A 195 -7.37 -2.43 4.30
CA VAL A 195 -8.73 -2.51 4.84
C VAL A 195 -9.32 -1.14 5.14
N ASP A 196 -8.58 -0.28 5.83
CA ASP A 196 -9.05 1.05 6.22
C ASP A 196 -9.34 1.93 4.99
N GLN A 197 -8.47 1.86 3.99
CA GLN A 197 -8.60 2.67 2.78
C GLN A 197 -9.68 2.16 1.82
N VAL A 198 -9.93 0.85 1.80
CA VAL A 198 -10.91 0.25 0.87
C VAL A 198 -12.33 0.22 1.42
N ALA A 199 -12.52 0.49 2.70
CA ALA A 199 -13.84 0.43 3.34
C ALA A 199 -14.96 1.14 2.56
N PRO A 200 -14.76 2.34 1.94
CA PRO A 200 -15.80 2.98 1.13
C PRO A 200 -16.22 2.15 -0.08
N PHE A 201 -15.27 1.47 -0.74
CA PHE A 201 -15.53 0.64 -1.90
C PHE A 201 -16.27 -0.64 -1.50
N VAL A 202 -15.77 -1.33 -0.49
CA VAL A 202 -16.29 -2.64 -0.07
C VAL A 202 -17.71 -2.53 0.48
N ARG A 203 -18.05 -1.42 1.16
CA ARG A 203 -19.42 -1.17 1.65
C ARG A 203 -20.46 -0.96 0.55
N ASN A 204 -20.03 -0.54 -0.63
CA ASN A 204 -20.90 -0.30 -1.79
C ASN A 204 -20.78 -1.42 -2.85
N ALA A 205 -19.99 -2.45 -2.58
CA ALA A 205 -19.81 -3.59 -3.46
C ALA A 205 -20.97 -4.60 -3.32
N ASP A 206 -21.39 -5.19 -4.43
CA ASP A 206 -22.32 -6.31 -4.45
C ASP A 206 -21.63 -7.57 -3.89
N THR A 207 -20.36 -7.78 -4.26
CA THR A 207 -19.58 -8.93 -3.81
C THR A 207 -18.15 -8.54 -3.46
N THR A 208 -17.64 -9.17 -2.40
CA THR A 208 -16.25 -9.01 -1.97
C THR A 208 -15.61 -10.37 -1.80
N SER A 209 -14.58 -10.60 -2.59
CA SER A 209 -13.70 -11.75 -2.48
C SER A 209 -12.40 -11.35 -1.80
N VAL A 210 -11.85 -12.23 -0.98
CA VAL A 210 -10.57 -12.04 -0.28
C VAL A 210 -9.66 -13.18 -0.64
N LEU A 211 -8.48 -12.85 -1.16
CA LEU A 211 -7.44 -13.78 -1.55
C LEU A 211 -6.21 -13.58 -0.65
N PRO A 212 -6.08 -14.34 0.46
CA PRO A 212 -4.83 -14.39 1.20
C PRO A 212 -3.76 -15.11 0.39
N LEU A 213 -2.62 -14.44 0.19
CA LEU A 213 -1.48 -15.00 -0.51
C LEU A 213 -0.73 -15.94 0.41
N LEU A 214 -0.75 -17.22 0.07
CA LEU A 214 -0.03 -18.25 0.81
C LEU A 214 1.37 -18.43 0.21
N PRO A 215 2.43 -18.57 1.00
CA PRO A 215 3.73 -18.91 0.46
C PRO A 215 3.68 -20.31 -0.19
N PRO A 216 4.48 -20.56 -1.23
CA PRO A 216 4.54 -21.85 -1.91
C PRO A 216 5.27 -22.88 -1.02
N ALA A 217 4.61 -23.34 0.04
CA ALA A 217 5.13 -24.36 0.94
C ALA A 217 4.07 -25.45 1.16
N ALA A 218 4.54 -26.71 1.21
CA ALA A 218 3.68 -27.85 1.43
C ALA A 218 2.92 -27.72 2.76
N GLY A 219 1.60 -27.97 2.72
CA GLY A 219 0.76 -27.95 3.92
C GLY A 219 0.28 -26.57 4.39
N MET A 220 0.68 -25.47 3.74
CA MET A 220 0.23 -24.12 4.14
C MET A 220 -1.27 -23.92 4.00
N MET A 221 -1.89 -24.49 2.96
CA MET A 221 -3.35 -24.44 2.80
C MET A 221 -4.05 -25.17 3.95
N SER A 222 -3.54 -26.34 4.36
CA SER A 222 -4.05 -27.05 5.53
C SER A 222 -3.80 -26.30 6.83
N ALA A 223 -2.67 -25.59 6.96
CA ALA A 223 -2.37 -24.74 8.11
C ALA A 223 -3.32 -23.53 8.19
N PHE A 224 -3.65 -22.91 7.06
CA PHE A 224 -4.62 -21.82 6.97
C PHE A 224 -6.04 -22.28 7.31
N LEU A 225 -6.43 -23.47 6.86
CA LEU A 225 -7.76 -24.05 7.16
C LEU A 225 -7.92 -24.45 8.64
N ARG A 226 -6.82 -24.64 9.37
CA ARG A 226 -6.88 -24.84 10.82
C ARG A 226 -7.11 -23.48 11.48
N HIS A 227 -8.19 -23.34 12.24
CA HIS A 227 -8.65 -22.10 12.90
C HIS A 227 -7.66 -21.44 13.89
N HIS A 228 -6.41 -21.91 13.97
CA HIS A 228 -5.39 -21.41 14.88
C HIS A 228 -4.16 -20.83 14.18
N GLY A 229 -4.10 -20.86 12.84
CA GLY A 229 -2.97 -20.27 12.10
C GLY A 229 -2.96 -18.73 12.16
N ASP A 230 -1.78 -18.14 12.31
CA ASP A 230 -1.62 -16.68 12.44
C ASP A 230 -2.19 -15.92 11.23
N ILE A 231 -2.02 -16.47 10.01
CA ILE A 231 -2.56 -15.88 8.78
C ILE A 231 -4.09 -15.84 8.80
N ARG A 232 -4.74 -16.92 9.29
CA ARG A 232 -6.20 -16.97 9.35
C ARG A 232 -6.76 -15.96 10.34
N ARG A 233 -6.15 -15.88 11.53
CA ARG A 233 -6.51 -14.90 12.55
C ARG A 233 -6.36 -13.47 12.03
N HIS A 234 -5.23 -13.18 11.38
CA HIS A 234 -4.97 -11.89 10.75
C HIS A 234 -6.05 -11.52 9.72
N VAL A 235 -6.42 -12.46 8.84
CA VAL A 235 -7.51 -12.24 7.88
C VAL A 235 -8.82 -11.97 8.62
N ASP A 236 -9.17 -12.78 9.62
CA ASP A 236 -10.41 -12.61 10.39
C ASP A 236 -10.43 -11.23 11.12
N ASP A 237 -9.30 -10.79 11.69
CA ASP A 237 -9.15 -9.47 12.35
C ASP A 237 -9.34 -8.32 11.36
N CYS A 238 -8.71 -8.40 10.19
CA CYS A 238 -8.88 -7.44 9.09
C CYS A 238 -10.34 -7.37 8.61
N LEU A 239 -11.01 -8.51 8.44
CA LEU A 239 -12.40 -8.54 8.00
C LEU A 239 -13.36 -8.01 9.07
N ALA A 240 -13.10 -8.28 10.34
CA ALA A 240 -13.85 -7.69 11.44
C ALA A 240 -13.73 -6.16 11.45
N HIS A 241 -12.56 -5.62 11.08
CA HIS A 241 -12.35 -4.17 10.99
C HIS A 241 -13.20 -3.50 9.90
N LEU A 242 -13.39 -4.15 8.75
CA LEU A 242 -14.21 -3.60 7.65
C LEU A 242 -15.70 -3.40 8.02
N LYS A 243 -16.20 -4.08 9.07
CA LYS A 243 -17.60 -4.06 9.53
C LYS A 243 -18.58 -4.29 8.37
N LEU A 244 -18.31 -5.30 7.56
CA LEU A 244 -19.12 -5.60 6.38
C LEU A 244 -20.47 -6.20 6.78
N SER A 245 -21.52 -5.75 6.10
CA SER A 245 -22.85 -6.35 6.16
C SER A 245 -23.06 -7.43 5.11
N THR A 246 -22.10 -7.65 4.21
CA THR A 246 -22.17 -8.58 3.09
C THR A 246 -21.33 -9.83 3.33
N THR A 247 -21.69 -10.91 2.64
CA THR A 247 -20.94 -12.17 2.68
C THR A 247 -19.62 -12.01 1.94
N VAL A 248 -18.52 -12.19 2.67
CA VAL A 248 -17.16 -12.21 2.10
C VAL A 248 -16.82 -13.61 1.62
N ARG A 249 -16.39 -13.74 0.36
CA ARG A 249 -15.89 -15.01 -0.18
C ARG A 249 -14.39 -15.11 0.05
N LEU A 250 -13.97 -16.10 0.83
CA LEU A 250 -12.55 -16.40 1.00
C LEU A 250 -12.07 -17.35 -0.08
N ILE A 251 -11.02 -16.97 -0.81
CA ILE A 251 -10.48 -17.69 -1.96
C ILE A 251 -9.06 -18.13 -1.64
N LEU A 252 -8.78 -19.42 -1.84
CA LEU A 252 -7.44 -19.97 -1.68
C LEU A 252 -6.93 -20.46 -3.02
N ARG A 253 -5.71 -20.03 -3.38
CA ARG A 253 -5.01 -20.46 -4.59
C ARG A 253 -3.65 -21.04 -4.21
N GLN A 254 -3.12 -21.88 -5.08
CA GLN A 254 -1.77 -22.44 -4.96
C GLN A 254 -0.86 -21.81 -6.01
N GLY A 255 0.46 -21.90 -5.80
CA GLY A 255 1.48 -21.30 -6.66
C GLY A 255 2.24 -20.18 -5.96
N SER A 256 3.08 -19.48 -6.68
CA SER A 256 3.67 -18.23 -6.20
C SER A 256 2.58 -17.16 -5.99
N PRO A 257 2.81 -16.15 -5.14
CA PRO A 257 1.83 -15.09 -4.90
C PRO A 257 1.32 -14.40 -6.16
N ALA A 258 2.17 -14.18 -7.18
CA ALA A 258 1.75 -13.58 -8.45
C ALA A 258 0.87 -14.53 -9.27
N GLU A 259 1.24 -15.81 -9.36
CA GLU A 259 0.43 -16.84 -10.03
C GLU A 259 -0.94 -17.02 -9.37
N GLN A 260 -1.02 -16.91 -8.04
CA GLN A 260 -2.29 -16.98 -7.31
C GLN A 260 -3.25 -15.86 -7.72
N VAL A 261 -2.77 -14.63 -7.80
CA VAL A 261 -3.58 -13.47 -8.23
C VAL A 261 -3.99 -13.62 -9.69
N ALA A 262 -3.04 -13.95 -10.58
CA ALA A 262 -3.30 -14.13 -12.01
C ALA A 262 -4.33 -15.25 -12.26
N ALA A 263 -4.19 -16.39 -11.58
CA ALA A 263 -5.12 -17.52 -11.70
C ALA A 263 -6.53 -17.17 -11.20
N GLU A 264 -6.66 -16.31 -10.18
CA GLU A 264 -7.98 -15.86 -9.71
C GLU A 264 -8.62 -14.87 -10.69
N LEU A 265 -7.86 -13.89 -11.17
CA LEU A 265 -8.35 -12.91 -12.17
C LEU A 265 -8.72 -13.58 -13.50
N ALA A 266 -8.08 -14.68 -13.86
CA ALA A 266 -8.43 -15.47 -15.04
C ALA A 266 -9.70 -16.33 -14.85
N ALA A 267 -10.04 -16.66 -13.61
CA ALA A 267 -11.14 -17.58 -13.29
C ALA A 267 -12.47 -16.90 -12.99
N ALA A 268 -12.46 -15.61 -12.66
CA ALA A 268 -13.65 -14.87 -12.30
C ALA A 268 -13.54 -13.41 -12.74
N ASP A 269 -14.70 -12.83 -13.04
CA ASP A 269 -14.80 -11.45 -13.46
C ASP A 269 -14.90 -10.54 -12.22
N TYR A 270 -13.89 -9.69 -12.07
CA TYR A 270 -13.83 -8.64 -11.05
C TYR A 270 -13.85 -7.28 -11.73
N ASP A 271 -14.45 -6.29 -11.05
CA ASP A 271 -14.44 -4.91 -11.52
C ASP A 271 -13.24 -4.16 -10.92
N LEU A 272 -12.84 -4.55 -9.71
CA LEU A 272 -11.72 -3.95 -8.98
C LEU A 272 -10.85 -5.01 -8.30
N LEU A 273 -9.56 -5.00 -8.62
CA LEU A 273 -8.50 -5.62 -7.84
C LEU A 273 -7.97 -4.59 -6.84
N VAL A 274 -7.86 -4.97 -5.56
CA VAL A 274 -7.18 -4.13 -4.57
C VAL A 274 -5.97 -4.86 -4.00
N ILE A 275 -4.82 -4.19 -4.00
CA ILE A 275 -3.55 -4.75 -3.56
C ILE A 275 -2.71 -3.68 -2.85
N ALA A 276 -2.08 -4.05 -1.74
CA ALA A 276 -1.17 -3.16 -1.03
C ALA A 276 0.25 -3.25 -1.59
N VAL A 277 0.88 -2.09 -1.77
CA VAL A 277 2.33 -1.99 -2.00
C VAL A 277 3.07 -2.08 -0.69
N GLU A 278 4.13 -2.88 -0.69
CA GLU A 278 5.15 -2.88 0.35
C GLU A 278 6.45 -2.37 -0.25
N ASP A 279 7.24 -1.66 0.57
CA ASP A 279 8.59 -1.20 0.26
C ASP A 279 8.66 -0.43 -1.07
N THR A 280 9.25 -1.05 -2.10
CA THR A 280 9.49 -0.49 -3.43
C THR A 280 8.38 -0.81 -4.44
N GLY A 281 7.37 -1.58 -4.05
CA GLY A 281 6.31 -2.04 -4.94
C GLY A 281 6.73 -3.13 -5.92
N GLU A 282 7.87 -3.79 -5.72
CA GLU A 282 8.36 -4.86 -6.63
C GLU A 282 7.35 -5.99 -6.82
N PHE A 283 6.75 -6.47 -5.72
CA PHE A 283 5.72 -7.51 -5.79
C PHE A 283 4.50 -7.07 -6.60
N VAL A 284 3.97 -5.87 -6.31
CA VAL A 284 2.80 -5.33 -7.03
C VAL A 284 3.15 -5.11 -8.50
N GLY A 285 4.35 -4.59 -8.79
CA GLY A 285 4.86 -4.48 -10.15
C GLY A 285 4.84 -5.81 -10.89
N ALA A 286 5.37 -6.88 -10.29
CA ALA A 286 5.35 -8.22 -10.89
C ALA A 286 3.92 -8.76 -11.12
N VAL A 287 2.99 -8.54 -10.19
CA VAL A 287 1.56 -8.91 -10.35
C VAL A 287 0.94 -8.16 -11.52
N LEU A 288 1.16 -6.84 -11.60
CA LEU A 288 0.57 -5.99 -12.62
C LEU A 288 1.18 -6.21 -14.01
N GLU A 289 2.47 -6.51 -14.09
CA GLU A 289 3.13 -6.93 -15.33
C GLU A 289 2.57 -8.26 -15.83
N SER A 290 2.42 -9.25 -14.94
CA SER A 290 1.79 -10.53 -15.27
C SER A 290 0.33 -10.35 -15.72
N TYR A 291 -0.43 -9.52 -15.00
CA TYR A 291 -1.80 -9.14 -15.34
C TYR A 291 -1.89 -8.47 -16.72
N ALA A 292 -0.97 -7.56 -17.04
CA ALA A 292 -0.93 -6.88 -18.33
C ALA A 292 -0.60 -7.82 -19.50
N GLN A 293 0.22 -8.86 -19.26
CA GLN A 293 0.61 -9.83 -20.29
C GLN A 293 -0.44 -10.91 -20.53
N GLN A 294 -1.15 -11.35 -19.49
CA GLN A 294 -2.03 -12.52 -19.57
C GLN A 294 -3.49 -12.18 -19.86
N ILE A 295 -3.93 -10.95 -19.59
CA ILE A 295 -5.36 -10.62 -19.64
C ILE A 295 -5.61 -9.34 -20.45
N SER A 296 -5.39 -9.45 -21.76
CA SER A 296 -5.58 -8.38 -22.75
C SER A 296 -7.03 -7.87 -22.85
N SER A 297 -8.01 -8.63 -22.34
CA SER A 297 -9.44 -8.31 -22.39
C SER A 297 -10.07 -8.01 -21.03
N CYS A 298 -9.28 -7.95 -19.94
CA CYS A 298 -9.84 -7.71 -18.61
C CYS A 298 -10.08 -6.21 -18.40
N ASN A 299 -11.33 -5.85 -18.10
CA ASN A 299 -11.73 -4.51 -17.68
C ASN A 299 -11.60 -4.31 -16.15
N CYS A 300 -10.89 -5.21 -15.45
CA CYS A 300 -10.68 -5.07 -14.01
C CYS A 300 -9.71 -3.91 -13.76
N SER A 301 -10.21 -2.87 -13.10
CA SER A 301 -9.39 -1.75 -12.63
C SER A 301 -8.58 -2.20 -11.42
N VAL A 302 -7.49 -1.50 -11.12
CA VAL A 302 -6.60 -1.88 -10.02
C VAL A 302 -6.37 -0.72 -9.07
N LEU A 303 -6.81 -0.88 -7.82
CA LEU A 303 -6.46 0.01 -6.73
C LEU A 303 -5.19 -0.51 -6.04
N VAL A 304 -4.12 0.26 -6.17
CA VAL A 304 -2.88 0.06 -5.46
C VAL A 304 -2.87 0.93 -4.21
N VAL A 305 -3.00 0.29 -3.06
CA VAL A 305 -2.94 0.95 -1.76
C VAL A 305 -1.48 1.16 -1.38
N LYS A 306 -1.11 2.40 -1.09
CA LYS A 306 0.18 2.73 -0.50
C LYS A 306 0.08 2.65 1.02
N PRO A 307 1.18 2.29 1.72
CA PRO A 307 1.23 2.42 3.17
C PRO A 307 0.87 3.87 3.53
N ALA A 308 -0.29 4.08 4.14
CA ALA A 308 -0.68 5.40 4.59
C ALA A 308 0.25 5.83 5.72
N ILE A 309 0.46 7.14 5.78
CA ILE A 309 0.81 7.81 7.03
C ILE A 309 -0.42 7.70 7.93
N ALA A 310 -0.55 6.60 8.66
CA ALA A 310 -1.65 6.42 9.60
C ALA A 310 -1.40 7.34 10.80
N CYS A 311 -2.27 8.33 11.00
CA CYS A 311 -2.27 9.14 12.20
C CYS A 311 -3.23 8.50 13.18
N THR A 312 -2.66 7.92 14.24
CA THR A 312 -3.44 7.47 15.38
C THR A 312 -3.97 8.70 16.09
N SER A 313 -5.25 9.03 15.84
CA SER A 313 -6.02 9.92 16.71
C SER A 313 -6.12 9.23 18.08
N SER A 314 -5.13 9.45 18.94
CA SER A 314 -5.31 9.24 20.37
C SER A 314 -6.20 10.39 20.87
N ALA A 315 -7.50 10.15 20.90
CA ALA A 315 -8.33 10.92 21.82
C ALA A 315 -7.79 10.61 23.23
N PRO A 316 -7.45 11.62 24.05
CA PRO A 316 -7.14 11.34 25.44
C PRO A 316 -8.40 10.72 26.05
N LEU A 317 -8.24 9.53 26.63
CA LEU A 317 -9.20 9.02 27.60
C LEU A 317 -9.28 10.07 28.71
N MET A 318 -10.34 10.88 28.71
CA MET A 318 -10.81 11.59 29.90
C MET A 318 -11.66 10.64 30.74
#